data_AF-A0A7V5R227-F1
#
_entry.id   AF-A0A7V5R227-F1
#
_cell.length_a   1.000
_cell.length_b   1.000
_cell.length_c   1.000
_cell.angle_alpha   90.00
_cell.angle_beta   90.00
_cell.angle_gamma   90.00
#
_symmetry.space_group_name_H-M   'P 1'
#
loop_
_entity.id
_entity.type
_entity.pdbx_description
1 polymer ?
#
loop_
_entity_poly.entity_id
_entity_poly.type
_entity_poly.pdbx_seq_one_letter_code
_entity_poly.pdbx_strand_id
1 'polypeptide(L)' 'MFEIVLYEPEIPPNTGNIMRLCANTGCRLHLIHPLGFELDEKKLRRAGLDYRDMANISEYANFQEYLK' A
#
# COMPACT_ATOMS: atom_id res chain seq x y z
N MET A 1 0.46 10.30 14.37
CA MET A 1 0.89 9.75 13.06
C MET A 1 -0.38 9.39 12.32
N PHE A 2 -0.50 9.71 11.03
CA PHE A 2 -1.68 9.35 10.23
C PHE A 2 -1.49 7.99 9.55
N GLU A 3 -2.60 7.28 9.36
CA GLU A 3 -2.63 5.98 8.71
C GLU A 3 -3.70 6.00 7.62
N ILE A 4 -3.38 5.40 6.48
CA ILE A 4 -4.26 5.29 5.31
C ILE A 4 -4.57 3.81 5.09
N VAL A 5 -5.84 3.47 4.94
CA VAL A 5 -6.29 2.09 4.71
C VAL A 5 -6.97 2.02 3.35
N LEU A 6 -6.49 1.13 2.49
CA LEU A 6 -7.15 0.78 1.23
C LEU A 6 -7.83 -0.58 1.38
N TYR A 7 -9.15 -0.56 1.36
CA TYR A 7 -9.98 -1.75 1.40
C TYR A 7 -10.18 -2.29 -0.02
N GLU A 8 -9.69 -3.50 -0.29
CA GLU A 8 -9.83 -4.21 -1.57
C GLU A 8 -9.54 -3.34 -2.82
N PRO A 9 -8.37 -2.67 -2.90
CA PRO A 9 -8.10 -1.73 -3.98
C PRO A 9 -8.02 -2.43 -5.34
N GLU A 10 -8.73 -1.86 -6.33
CA GLU A 10 -8.87 -2.47 -7.65
C GLU A 10 -7.92 -1.90 -8.71
N ILE A 11 -7.52 -0.63 -8.58
CA ILE A 11 -6.82 0.12 -9.64
C ILE A 11 -5.35 0.32 -9.26
N PRO A 12 -4.39 -0.39 -9.90
CA PRO A 12 -2.98 -0.33 -9.51
C PRO A 12 -2.36 1.08 -9.52
N PRO A 13 -2.64 1.96 -10.51
CA PRO A 13 -2.15 3.34 -10.48
C PRO A 13 -2.56 4.14 -9.25
N ASN A 14 -3.77 3.92 -8.71
CA ASN A 14 -4.25 4.64 -7.53
C ASN A 14 -3.46 4.21 -6.29
N THR A 15 -3.29 2.90 -6.10
CA THR A 15 -2.49 2.36 -4.99
C THR A 15 -1.04 2.85 -5.07
N GLY A 16 -0.42 2.84 -6.26
CA GLY A 16 0.93 3.36 -6.45
C GLY A 16 1.08 4.85 -6.10
N ASN A 17 0.12 5.68 -6.50
CA ASN A 17 0.10 7.11 -6.14
C ASN A 17 -0.08 7.33 -4.63
N ILE A 18 -0.90 6.52 -3.96
CA ILE A 18 -1.11 6.58 -2.51
C ILE A 18 0.12 6.07 -1.75
N MET A 19 0.78 5.01 -2.23
CA MET A 19 2.06 4.57 -1.69
C MET A 19 3.10 5.69 -1.73
N ARG A 20 3.19 6.42 -2.85
CA ARG A 20 4.06 7.60 -2.96
C ARG A 20 3.65 8.72 -2.01
N LEU A 21 2.36 8.97 -1.85
CA LEU A 21 1.87 9.94 -0.87
C LEU A 21 2.36 9.58 0.54
N CYS A 22 2.15 8.33 0.96
CA CYS A 22 2.57 7.84 2.28
C CYS A 22 4.10 7.94 2.48
N ALA A 23 4.90 7.61 1.46
CA ALA A 23 6.35 7.79 1.49
C ALA A 23 6.75 9.26 1.71
N ASN A 24 6.09 10.19 1.01
CA ASN A 24 6.39 11.63 1.10
C ASN A 24 5.91 12.26 2.42
N THR A 25 4.85 11.74 3.04
CA THR A 25 4.24 12.33 4.24
C THR A 25 4.58 11.58 5.53
N GLY A 26 5.25 10.43 5.44
CA GLY A 26 5.51 9.55 6.58
C GLY A 26 4.26 8.86 7.14
N CYS A 27 3.17 8.79 6.37
CA CYS A 27 1.97 8.04 6.76
C CYS A 27 2.23 6.53 6.64
N ARG A 28 1.57 5.73 7.48
CA ARG A 28 1.49 4.27 7.27
C ARG A 28 0.40 3.93 6.27
N LEU A 29 0.68 2.95 5.40
CA LEU A 29 -0.28 2.43 4.45
C LEU A 29 -0.67 1.00 4.81
N HIS A 30 -1.98 0.75 4.86
CA HIS A 30 -2.57 -0.56 5.08
C HIS A 30 -3.32 -1.00 3.83
N LEU A 31 -3.05 -2.19 3.33
CA LEU A 31 -3.72 -2.79 2.18
C LEU A 31 -4.49 -4.02 2.66
N ILE A 32 -5.79 -4.05 2.41
CA ILE A 32 -6.65 -5.17 2.79
C ILE A 32 -7.01 -5.95 1.52
N HIS A 33 -6.67 -7.24 1.50
CA HIS A 33 -6.94 -8.16 0.41
C HIS A 33 -8.45 -8.51 0.31
N PRO A 34 -8.91 -8.99 -0.87
CA PRO A 34 -8.15 -9.18 -2.11
C PRO A 34 -7.81 -7.87 -2.83
N LEU A 35 -6.59 -7.78 -3.38
CA LEU A 35 -6.24 -6.69 -4.30
C LEU A 35 -6.74 -7.07 -5.70
N GLY A 36 -7.30 -6.12 -6.45
CA GLY A 36 -7.69 -6.34 -7.85
C GLY A 36 -6.51 -6.44 -8.83
N PHE A 37 -5.27 -6.47 -8.32
CA PHE A 37 -4.04 -6.52 -9.11
C PHE A 37 -2.90 -7.16 -8.32
N GLU A 38 -1.84 -7.55 -9.03
CA GLU A 38 -0.61 -8.05 -8.41
C GLU A 38 0.35 -6.91 -8.05
N LEU A 39 0.81 -6.89 -6.79
CA LEU A 39 1.91 -6.04 -6.33
C LEU A 39 3.24 -6.63 -6.80
N ASP A 40 3.68 -6.24 -8.00
CA ASP A 40 5.00 -6.61 -8.52
C ASP A 40 6.04 -5.56 -8.07
N GLU A 41 7.08 -6.01 -7.36
CA GLU A 41 8.19 -5.20 -6.89
C GLU A 41 8.85 -4.39 -8.02
N LYS A 42 8.88 -4.91 -9.26
CA LYS A 42 9.38 -4.19 -10.43
C LYS A 42 8.50 -2.99 -10.80
N LYS A 43 7.18 -3.11 -10.65
CA LYS A 43 6.23 -2.01 -10.90
C LYS A 43 6.34 -0.95 -9.81
N LEU A 44 6.55 -1.37 -8.56
CA LEU A 44 6.75 -0.46 -7.42
C LEU A 44 8.05 0.34 -7.55
N ARG A 45 9.16 -0.30 -7.92
CA ARG A 45 10.43 0.39 -8.21
C ARG A 45 10.31 1.36 -9.39
N ARG A 46 9.54 1.02 -10.43
CA ARG A 46 9.24 1.94 -11.54
C ARG A 46 8.39 3.13 -11.13
N ALA A 47 7.50 2.95 -10.16
CA ALA A 47 6.79 4.07 -9.55
C ALA A 47 7.74 4.97 -8.75
N GLY A 48 8.99 4.54 -8.50
CA GLY A 48 10.06 5.22 -7.79
C GLY A 48 9.99 5.03 -6.27
N LEU A 49 9.32 3.98 -5.81
CA LEU A 49 9.33 3.59 -4.41
C LEU A 49 10.60 2.77 -4.17
N ASP A 50 11.37 3.14 -3.16
CA ASP A 50 12.51 2.35 -2.72
C ASP A 50 12.11 1.34 -1.63
N TYR A 51 13.07 0.51 -1.21
CA TYR A 51 12.82 -0.53 -0.20
C TYR A 51 12.44 0.05 1.18
N ARG A 52 12.82 1.30 1.47
CA ARG A 52 12.50 1.98 2.74
C ARG A 52 11.08 2.49 2.71
N ASP A 53 10.62 3.00 1.57
CA ASP A 53 9.23 3.38 1.35
C ASP A 53 8.27 2.19 1.52
N MET A 54 8.73 0.98 1.16
CA MET A 54 7.98 -0.25 1.36
C MET A 54 7.89 -0.70 2.82
N ALA A 55 8.77 -0.22 3.71
CA ALA A 55 8.78 -0.62 5.12
C ALA A 55 7.58 -0.08 5.92
N ASN A 56 6.87 0.92 5.40
CA ASN A 56 5.68 1.53 6.01
C ASN A 56 4.35 0.97 5.47
N ILE A 57 4.41 -0.18 4.78
CA ILE A 57 3.25 -0.81 4.15
C ILE A 57 2.95 -2.12 4.88
N SER A 58 1.69 -2.32 5.26
CA SER A 58 1.19 -3.55 5.88
C SER A 58 0.04 -4.13 5.05
N GLU A 59 0.09 -5.44 4.82
CA GLU A 59 -0.92 -6.17 4.06
C GLU A 59 -1.70 -7.09 5.01
N TYR A 60 -3.02 -7.16 4.82
CA TYR A 60 -3.93 -7.93 5.66
C TYR A 60 -4.84 -8.79 4.79
N ALA A 61 -5.00 -10.07 5.10
CA ALA A 61 -5.78 -11.01 4.30
C ALA A 61 -7.27 -10.64 4.22
N ASN A 62 -7.77 -9.88 5.20
CA ASN A 62 -9.15 -9.37 5.27
C ASN A 62 -9.29 -8.30 6.37
N PHE A 63 -10.48 -7.69 6.45
CA PHE A 63 -10.77 -6.64 7.44
C PHE A 63 -10.61 -7.09 8.90
N GLN A 64 -10.92 -8.36 9.20
CA GLN A 64 -10.84 -8.85 10.58
C GLN A 64 -9.39 -9.01 11.05
N GLU A 65 -8.46 -9.31 10.15
CA GLU A 65 -7.04 -9.32 10.46
C GLU A 65 -6.51 -7.91 10.71
N TYR A 66 -6.97 -6.91 9.94
CA TYR A 66 -6.64 -5.51 10.15
C TYR A 66 -7.11 -4.97 11.52
N LEU A 67 -8.23 -5.45 12.05
CA LEU A 67 -8.78 -5.01 13.33
C LEU A 67 -8.06 -5.57 14.58
N LYS A 68 -7.12 -6.51 14.41
CA LYS A 68 -6.36 -7.13 15.52
C LYS A 68 -5.12 -6.33 15.87
#